data_AF-A0A1B7WV57-F1
#
_entry.id   AF-A0A1B7WV57-F1
#
_cell.length_a   1.000
_cell.length_b   1.000
_cell.length_c   1.000
_cell.angle_alpha   90.00
_cell.angle_beta   90.00
_cell.angle_gamma   90.00
#
_symmetry.space_group_name_H-M   'P 1'
#
loop_
_entity.id
_entity.type
_entity.pdbx_description
1 polymer ?
#
loop_
_entity_poly.entity_id
_entity_poly.type
_entity_poly.pdbx_seq_one_letter_code
_entity_poly.pdbx_strand_id
1 'polypeptide(L)'
;MINLLWDLVVRSLAELAFPVIKDLLKAGIFNHLENFVQNIKEQFEIGNNQQSENAKAKAQDAEARANAATTPEEATRYKAVAEVWREVAKGLKKENQELKREVESKASVTEVEVAKYQAKAETWREAYENIQKENERLKIEIDNLKISAVNSIKESVSNLQMSDVFDVSNPDKIELKKNNSLLNPSSQNDVKQ
;
A
#
# COMPACT_ATOMS: atom_id res chain seq x y z
N MET A 1 -13.34 -16.85 -20.46
CA MET A 1 -13.91 -17.29 -19.16
C MET A 1 -12.84 -17.38 -18.08
N ILE A 2 -11.67 -18.00 -18.34
CA ILE A 2 -10.56 -18.15 -17.38
C ILE A 2 -10.02 -16.80 -16.84
N ASN A 3 -9.88 -15.78 -17.69
CA ASN A 3 -9.39 -14.46 -17.27
C ASN A 3 -10.34 -13.72 -16.31
N LEU A 4 -11.66 -13.96 -16.40
CA LEU A 4 -12.65 -13.34 -15.50
C LEU A 4 -12.65 -13.98 -14.11
N LEU A 5 -12.43 -15.29 -14.04
CA LEU A 5 -12.29 -16.01 -12.77
C LEU A 5 -10.99 -15.62 -12.06
N TRP A 6 -9.91 -15.42 -12.81
CA TRP A 6 -8.64 -14.96 -12.25
C TRP A 6 -8.76 -13.55 -11.65
N ASP A 7 -9.43 -12.64 -12.36
CA ASP A 7 -9.65 -11.26 -11.89
C ASP A 7 -10.51 -11.22 -10.62
N LEU A 8 -11.51 -12.10 -10.51
CA LEU A 8 -12.36 -12.23 -9.33
C LEU A 8 -11.60 -12.77 -8.11
N VAL A 9 -10.73 -13.78 -8.34
CA VAL A 9 -9.89 -14.37 -7.29
C VAL A 9 -8.85 -13.38 -6.80
N VAL A 10 -8.19 -12.66 -7.73
CA VAL A 10 -7.21 -11.62 -7.39
C VAL A 10 -7.87 -10.47 -6.63
N ARG A 11 -9.08 -10.02 -7.03
CA ARG A 11 -9.86 -9.03 -6.28
C ARG A 11 -10.18 -9.49 -4.87
N SER A 12 -10.67 -10.71 -4.72
CA SER A 12 -11.05 -11.26 -3.41
C SER A 12 -9.85 -11.41 -2.47
N LEU A 13 -8.70 -11.87 -3.01
CA LEU A 13 -7.44 -11.96 -2.27
C LEU A 13 -6.89 -10.58 -1.91
N ALA A 14 -6.99 -9.61 -2.82
CA ALA A 14 -6.56 -8.24 -2.56
C ALA A 14 -7.42 -7.60 -1.47
N GLU A 15 -8.75 -7.75 -1.50
CA GLU A 15 -9.65 -7.22 -0.46
C GLU A 15 -9.35 -7.78 0.93
N LEU A 16 -8.98 -9.07 1.02
CA LEU A 16 -8.67 -9.72 2.29
C LEU A 16 -7.25 -9.37 2.79
N ALA A 17 -6.27 -9.31 1.89
CA ALA A 17 -4.86 -9.12 2.24
C ALA A 17 -4.49 -7.64 2.43
N PHE A 18 -5.16 -6.72 1.74
CA PHE A 18 -4.86 -5.29 1.78
C PHE A 18 -4.93 -4.65 3.17
N PRO A 19 -5.94 -4.89 4.03
CA PRO A 19 -5.96 -4.31 5.38
C PRO A 19 -4.79 -4.78 6.25
N VAL A 20 -4.43 -6.07 6.16
CA VAL A 20 -3.30 -6.64 6.91
C VAL A 20 -1.97 -6.06 6.43
N ILE A 21 -1.78 -5.95 5.11
CA ILE A 21 -0.59 -5.37 4.48
C ILE A 21 -0.50 -3.86 4.81
N LYS A 22 -1.62 -3.15 4.81
CA LYS A 22 -1.75 -1.71 5.12
C LYS A 22 -1.32 -1.41 6.55
N ASP A 23 -1.75 -2.22 7.51
CA ASP A 23 -1.42 -2.02 8.92
C ASP A 23 0.06 -2.35 9.20
N LEU A 24 0.60 -3.39 8.57
CA LEU A 24 2.03 -3.74 8.62
C LEU A 24 2.93 -2.66 7.99
N LEU A 25 2.53 -2.08 6.85
CA LEU A 25 3.26 -0.99 6.20
C LEU A 25 3.26 0.28 7.05
N LYS A 26 2.09 0.70 7.54
CA LYS A 26 1.95 1.93 8.35
C LYS A 26 2.66 1.83 9.69
N ALA A 27 2.50 0.72 10.41
CA ALA A 27 3.03 0.59 11.77
C ALA A 27 4.51 0.23 11.79
N GLY A 28 4.96 -0.65 10.89
CA GLY A 28 6.30 -1.22 10.95
C GLY A 28 7.33 -0.48 10.09
N ILE A 29 6.97 -0.12 8.86
CA ILE A 29 7.96 0.30 7.86
C ILE A 29 8.23 1.80 7.92
N PHE A 30 7.18 2.63 8.01
CA PHE A 30 7.36 4.09 7.99
C PHE A 30 8.02 4.63 9.28
N ASN A 31 7.57 4.17 10.45
CA ASN A 31 8.19 4.56 11.72
C ASN A 31 9.63 4.04 11.87
N HIS A 32 9.96 2.87 11.31
CA HIS A 32 11.35 2.41 11.33
C HIS A 32 12.22 3.15 10.32
N LEU A 33 11.70 3.56 9.15
CA LEU A 33 12.47 4.31 8.17
C LEU A 33 12.87 5.70 8.68
N GLU A 34 11.94 6.45 9.28
CA GLU A 34 12.28 7.76 9.85
C GLU A 34 13.30 7.63 10.99
N ASN A 35 13.08 6.71 11.93
CA ASN A 35 14.01 6.45 13.02
C ASN A 35 15.36 5.94 12.50
N PHE A 36 15.39 5.11 11.46
CA PHE A 36 16.62 4.61 10.85
C PHE A 36 17.42 5.71 10.17
N VAL A 37 16.76 6.60 9.43
CA VAL A 37 17.41 7.75 8.79
C VAL A 37 17.97 8.71 9.84
N GLN A 38 17.22 9.00 10.91
CA GLN A 38 17.73 9.84 12.01
C GLN A 38 18.90 9.17 12.74
N ASN A 39 18.80 7.88 13.06
CA ASN A 39 19.84 7.15 13.77
C ASN A 39 21.12 7.03 12.92
N ILE A 40 21.01 6.87 11.59
CA ILE A 40 22.15 6.94 10.67
C ILE A 40 22.77 8.35 10.69
N LYS A 41 21.96 9.41 10.64
CA LYS A 41 22.45 10.78 10.69
C LYS A 41 23.22 11.05 11.98
N GLU A 42 22.68 10.66 13.14
CA GLU A 42 23.34 10.82 14.43
C GLU A 42 24.63 10.00 14.53
N GLN A 43 24.61 8.72 14.12
CA GLN A 43 25.81 7.88 14.10
C GLN A 43 26.92 8.46 13.21
N PHE A 44 26.57 8.99 12.04
CA PHE A 44 27.52 9.67 11.16
C PHE A 44 28.05 10.96 11.77
N GLU A 45 27.20 11.83 12.33
CA GLU A 45 27.66 13.09 12.92
C GLU A 45 28.56 12.84 14.14
N ILE A 46 28.25 11.87 14.99
CA ILE A 46 29.06 11.55 16.18
C ILE A 46 30.41 10.97 15.76
N GLY A 47 30.42 9.88 14.99
CA GLY A 47 31.66 9.18 14.64
C GLY A 47 32.62 10.06 13.83
N ASN A 48 32.09 10.87 12.92
CA ASN A 48 32.89 11.61 11.96
C ASN A 48 33.40 12.95 12.55
N ASN A 49 32.64 13.58 13.46
CA ASN A 49 33.16 14.70 14.27
C ASN A 49 34.25 14.22 15.22
N GLN A 50 34.07 13.05 15.84
CA GLN A 50 35.04 12.51 16.80
C GLN A 50 36.38 12.15 16.14
N GLN A 51 36.37 11.66 14.90
CA GLN A 51 37.60 11.45 14.12
C GLN A 51 38.30 12.77 13.76
N SER A 52 37.55 13.81 13.37
CA SER A 52 38.12 15.13 13.07
C SER A 52 38.73 15.78 14.32
N GLU A 53 38.04 15.73 15.46
CA GLU A 53 38.54 16.25 16.73
C GLU A 53 39.76 15.47 17.23
N ASN A 54 39.79 14.14 17.07
CA ASN A 54 40.96 13.33 17.38
C ASN A 54 42.18 13.71 16.51
N ALA A 55 41.98 13.98 15.21
CA ALA A 55 43.06 14.43 14.33
C ALA A 55 43.59 15.82 14.75
N LYS A 56 42.71 16.76 15.13
CA LYS A 56 43.11 18.07 15.67
C LYS A 56 43.88 17.94 16.98
N ALA A 57 43.41 17.10 17.91
CA ALA A 57 44.07 16.87 19.18
C ALA A 57 45.48 16.29 18.98
N LYS A 58 45.66 15.36 18.03
CA LYS A 58 46.98 14.82 17.66
C LYS A 58 47.89 15.85 17.02
N ALA A 59 47.35 16.76 16.21
CA ALA A 59 48.12 17.88 15.67
C ALA A 59 48.62 18.81 16.79
N GLN A 60 47.75 19.14 17.76
CA GLN A 60 48.10 20.00 18.90
C GLN A 60 49.11 19.32 19.83
N ASP A 61 48.97 18.03 20.11
CA ASP A 61 49.94 17.27 20.91
C ASP A 61 51.32 17.23 20.22
N ALA A 62 51.36 16.97 18.92
CA ALA A 62 52.60 17.00 18.15
C ALA A 62 53.25 18.40 18.15
N GLU A 63 52.45 19.47 18.06
CA GLU A 63 52.95 20.85 18.12
C GLU A 63 53.48 21.21 19.52
N ALA A 64 52.82 20.76 20.58
CA ALA A 64 53.30 20.92 21.95
C ALA A 64 54.64 20.18 22.17
N ARG A 65 54.77 18.95 21.64
CA ARG A 65 56.03 18.19 21.67
C ARG A 65 57.14 18.84 20.87
N ALA A 66 56.82 19.47 19.73
CA ALA A 66 57.79 20.22 18.95
C ALA A 66 58.34 21.42 19.73
N ASN A 67 57.48 22.11 20.48
CA ASN A 67 57.86 23.27 21.30
C ASN A 67 58.64 22.88 22.56
N ALA A 68 58.43 21.67 23.07
CA ALA A 68 59.14 21.11 24.23
C ALA A 68 60.42 20.34 23.85
N ALA A 69 60.71 20.16 22.56
CA ALA A 69 61.85 19.37 22.09
C ALA A 69 63.18 20.04 22.45
N THR A 70 64.12 19.24 22.93
CA THR A 70 65.46 19.67 23.33
C THR A 70 66.42 19.80 22.15
N THR A 71 66.11 19.19 21.00
CA THR A 71 66.94 19.23 19.80
C THR A 71 66.19 19.80 18.59
N PRO A 72 66.89 20.50 17.67
CA PRO A 72 66.29 21.02 16.44
C PRO A 72 65.72 19.92 15.52
N GLU A 73 66.38 18.76 15.44
CA GLU A 73 65.89 17.62 14.64
C GLU A 73 64.56 17.06 15.19
N GLU A 74 64.44 16.91 16.52
CA GLU A 74 63.19 16.43 17.14
C GLU A 74 62.06 17.44 16.96
N ALA A 75 62.33 18.73 17.16
CA ALA A 75 61.37 19.80 16.92
C ALA A 75 60.85 19.77 15.48
N THR A 76 61.74 19.56 14.51
CA THR A 76 61.39 19.48 13.09
C THR A 76 60.53 18.26 12.77
N ARG A 77 60.87 17.10 13.33
CA ARG A 77 60.04 15.88 13.18
C ARG A 77 58.64 16.08 13.73
N TYR A 78 58.51 16.62 14.94
CA TYR A 78 57.20 16.82 15.55
C TYR A 78 56.36 17.88 14.82
N LYS A 79 56.97 18.93 14.25
CA LYS A 79 56.27 19.87 13.36
C LYS A 79 55.72 19.19 12.11
N ALA A 80 56.52 18.33 11.46
CA ALA A 80 56.06 17.57 10.29
C ALA A 80 54.88 16.64 10.65
N VAL A 81 54.92 15.99 11.81
CA VAL A 81 53.82 15.17 12.32
C VAL A 81 52.57 16.01 12.59
N ALA A 82 52.71 17.20 13.19
CA ALA A 82 51.59 18.11 13.42
C ALA A 82 50.95 18.56 12.10
N GLU A 83 51.77 18.84 11.07
CA GLU A 83 51.31 19.24 9.74
C GLU A 83 50.54 18.12 9.03
N VAL A 84 51.04 16.87 9.11
CA VAL A 84 50.31 15.69 8.62
C VAL A 84 48.94 15.56 9.29
N TRP A 85 48.88 15.68 10.62
CA TRP A 85 47.60 15.59 11.34
C TRP A 85 46.64 16.75 11.02
N ARG A 86 47.15 17.96 10.73
CA ARG A 86 46.33 19.08 10.24
C ARG A 86 45.74 18.78 8.87
N GLU A 87 46.52 18.23 7.95
CA GLU A 87 46.01 17.85 6.63
C GLU A 87 45.00 16.70 6.71
N VAL A 88 45.22 15.71 7.58
CA VAL A 88 44.22 14.68 7.88
C VAL A 88 42.92 15.29 8.42
N ALA A 89 43.01 16.23 9.37
CA ALA A 89 41.83 16.89 9.92
C ALA A 89 41.05 17.71 8.86
N LYS A 90 41.76 18.38 7.95
CA LYS A 90 41.14 19.08 6.80
C LYS A 90 40.48 18.10 5.83
N GLY A 91 41.15 16.99 5.51
CA GLY A 91 40.61 15.92 4.67
C GLY A 91 39.31 15.36 5.23
N LEU A 92 39.31 14.97 6.51
CA LEU A 92 38.15 14.46 7.23
C LEU A 92 37.00 15.48 7.29
N LYS A 93 37.31 16.78 7.41
CA LYS A 93 36.29 17.84 7.38
C LYS A 93 35.63 17.94 6.00
N LYS A 94 36.42 17.87 4.93
CA LYS A 94 35.91 17.92 3.55
C LYS A 94 35.06 16.69 3.24
N GLU A 95 35.54 15.50 3.60
CA GLU A 95 34.82 14.24 3.43
C GLU A 95 33.50 14.24 4.21
N ASN A 96 33.48 14.77 5.43
CA ASN A 96 32.26 14.98 6.21
C ASN A 96 31.23 15.84 5.47
N GLN A 97 31.67 16.96 4.91
CA GLN A 97 30.78 17.88 4.18
C GLN A 97 30.19 17.20 2.94
N GLU A 98 30.98 16.39 2.24
CA GLU A 98 30.51 15.65 1.07
C GLU A 98 29.51 14.56 1.46
N LEU A 99 29.84 13.76 2.48
CA LEU A 99 28.93 12.72 3.00
C LEU A 99 27.61 13.33 3.50
N LYS A 100 27.65 14.49 4.16
CA LYS A 100 26.44 15.20 4.61
C LYS A 100 25.56 15.59 3.43
N ARG A 101 26.15 16.10 2.35
CA ARG A 101 25.42 16.41 1.11
C ARG A 101 24.84 15.18 0.44
N GLU A 102 25.59 14.07 0.38
CA GLU A 102 25.06 12.82 -0.19
C GLU A 102 23.87 12.30 0.62
N VAL A 103 23.96 12.33 1.96
CA VAL A 103 22.87 11.91 2.84
C VAL A 103 21.64 12.80 2.66
N GLU A 104 21.82 14.12 2.63
CA GLU A 104 20.71 15.07 2.40
C GLU A 104 20.07 14.85 1.02
N SER A 105 20.87 14.66 -0.03
CA SER A 105 20.39 14.38 -1.37
C SER A 105 19.56 13.09 -1.41
N LYS A 106 20.10 11.99 -0.88
CA LYS A 106 19.39 10.70 -0.84
C LYS A 106 18.13 10.76 0.02
N ALA A 107 18.16 11.49 1.14
CA ALA A 107 16.99 11.70 1.97
C ALA A 107 15.89 12.44 1.19
N SER A 108 16.24 13.51 0.46
CA SER A 108 15.27 14.27 -0.34
C SER A 108 14.61 13.44 -1.44
N VAL A 109 15.38 12.60 -2.13
CA VAL A 109 14.85 11.67 -3.15
C VAL A 109 13.88 10.68 -2.50
N THR A 110 14.25 10.14 -1.33
CA THR A 110 13.41 9.19 -0.59
C THR A 110 12.10 9.84 -0.14
N GLU A 111 12.14 11.08 0.36
CA GLU A 111 10.93 11.83 0.77
C GLU A 111 9.97 12.05 -0.41
N VAL A 112 10.50 12.40 -1.59
CA VAL A 112 9.69 12.57 -2.81
C VAL A 112 9.04 11.25 -3.24
N GLU A 113 9.79 10.14 -3.19
CA GLU A 113 9.24 8.82 -3.52
C GLU A 113 8.17 8.39 -2.52
N VAL A 114 8.40 8.58 -1.22
CA VAL A 114 7.41 8.31 -0.17
C VAL A 114 6.13 9.12 -0.40
N ALA A 115 6.25 10.43 -0.68
CA ALA A 115 5.10 11.28 -0.98
C ALA A 115 4.34 10.81 -2.22
N LYS A 116 5.05 10.36 -3.27
CA LYS A 116 4.44 9.78 -4.48
C LYS A 116 3.66 8.51 -4.17
N TYR A 117 4.21 7.61 -3.35
CA TYR A 117 3.51 6.39 -2.94
C TYR A 117 2.32 6.67 -2.03
N GLN A 118 2.41 7.68 -1.15
CA GLN A 118 1.30 8.14 -0.33
C GLN A 118 0.14 8.69 -1.19
N ALA A 119 0.45 9.58 -2.14
CA ALA A 119 -0.56 10.10 -3.06
C ALA A 119 -1.24 8.97 -3.85
N LYS A 120 -0.47 8.01 -4.34
CA LYS A 120 -1.01 6.83 -5.03
C LYS A 120 -1.88 6.00 -4.09
N ALA A 121 -1.44 5.73 -2.87
CA ALA A 121 -2.23 4.99 -1.88
C ALA A 121 -3.57 5.67 -1.58
N GLU A 122 -3.58 7.01 -1.53
CA GLU A 122 -4.79 7.80 -1.30
C GLU A 122 -5.76 7.69 -2.49
N THR A 123 -5.27 7.78 -3.73
CA THR A 123 -6.12 7.56 -4.91
C THR A 123 -6.76 6.16 -4.95
N TRP A 124 -6.02 5.13 -4.52
CA TRP A 124 -6.57 3.77 -4.41
C TRP A 124 -7.62 3.67 -3.29
N ARG A 125 -7.41 4.38 -2.18
CA ARG A 125 -8.36 4.45 -1.08
C ARG A 125 -9.68 5.07 -1.53
N GLU A 126 -9.63 6.22 -2.21
CA GLU A 126 -10.81 6.89 -2.74
C GLU A 126 -11.55 6.02 -3.77
N ALA A 127 -10.81 5.37 -4.67
CA ALA A 127 -11.40 4.45 -5.65
C ALA A 127 -12.11 3.28 -4.96
N TYR A 128 -11.51 2.70 -3.92
CA TYR A 128 -12.11 1.62 -3.16
C TYR A 128 -13.39 2.05 -2.44
N GLU A 129 -13.37 3.22 -1.77
CA GLU A 129 -14.56 3.76 -1.09
C GLU A 129 -15.69 4.06 -2.07
N ASN A 130 -15.39 4.56 -3.27
CA ASN A 130 -16.40 4.78 -4.30
C ASN A 130 -17.01 3.46 -4.80
N ILE A 131 -16.20 2.42 -5.00
CA ILE A 131 -16.69 1.09 -5.39
C ILE A 131 -17.59 0.50 -4.30
N GLN A 132 -17.24 0.65 -3.02
CA GLN A 132 -18.07 0.19 -1.91
C GLN A 132 -19.44 0.89 -1.89
N LYS A 133 -19.46 2.22 -2.03
CA LYS A 133 -20.71 3.00 -2.12
C LYS A 133 -21.58 2.57 -3.31
N GLU A 134 -20.98 2.35 -4.47
CA GLU A 134 -21.73 1.91 -5.65
C GLU A 134 -22.29 0.49 -5.47
N ASN A 135 -21.53 -0.42 -4.85
CA ASN A 135 -22.02 -1.75 -4.51
C ASN A 135 -23.21 -1.70 -3.55
N GLU A 136 -23.17 -0.83 -2.52
CA GLU A 136 -24.29 -0.62 -1.61
C GLU A 136 -25.52 -0.06 -2.34
N ARG A 137 -25.32 0.91 -3.24
CA ARG A 137 -26.38 1.49 -4.07
C ARG A 137 -27.05 0.43 -4.94
N LEU A 138 -26.25 -0.35 -5.67
CA LEU A 138 -26.73 -1.43 -6.55
C LEU A 138 -27.48 -2.50 -5.76
N LYS A 139 -27.03 -2.82 -4.54
CA LYS A 139 -27.73 -3.78 -3.67
C LYS A 139 -29.14 -3.30 -3.32
N ILE A 140 -29.28 -2.02 -2.95
CA ILE A 140 -30.58 -1.40 -2.67
C ILE A 140 -31.48 -1.43 -3.92
N GLU A 141 -30.93 -1.09 -5.09
CA GLU A 141 -31.68 -1.10 -6.34
C GLU A 141 -32.17 -2.51 -6.72
N ILE A 142 -31.32 -3.52 -6.56
CA ILE A 142 -31.69 -4.94 -6.76
C ILE A 142 -32.85 -5.33 -5.84
N ASP A 143 -32.79 -4.95 -4.55
CA ASP A 143 -33.85 -5.30 -3.60
C ASP A 143 -35.16 -4.57 -3.91
N ASN A 144 -35.11 -3.32 -4.34
CA ASN A 144 -36.29 -2.58 -4.81
C ASN A 144 -36.92 -3.22 -6.07
N LEU A 145 -36.10 -3.62 -7.04
CA LEU A 145 -36.56 -4.29 -8.25
C LEU A 145 -37.21 -5.64 -7.93
N LYS A 146 -36.65 -6.41 -7.00
CA LYS A 146 -37.26 -7.67 -6.53
C LYS A 146 -38.64 -7.42 -5.92
N ILE A 147 -38.76 -6.41 -5.05
CA ILE A 147 -40.04 -6.06 -4.42
C ILE A 147 -41.08 -5.68 -5.48
N SER A 148 -40.70 -4.81 -6.42
CA SER A 148 -41.58 -4.37 -7.51
C SER A 148 -42.03 -5.55 -8.39
N ALA A 149 -41.10 -6.42 -8.78
CA ALA A 149 -41.41 -7.61 -9.58
C ALA A 149 -42.36 -8.57 -8.85
N VAL A 150 -42.12 -8.83 -7.55
CA VAL A 150 -43.01 -9.66 -6.72
C VAL A 150 -44.41 -9.07 -6.64
N ASN A 151 -44.54 -7.76 -6.45
CA ASN A 151 -45.83 -7.08 -6.40
C ASN A 151 -46.58 -7.16 -7.74
N SER A 152 -45.89 -6.91 -8.86
CA SER A 152 -46.50 -7.00 -10.20
C SER A 152 -46.97 -8.43 -10.52
N ILE A 153 -46.21 -9.46 -10.12
CA ILE A 153 -46.63 -10.86 -10.24
C ILE A 153 -47.89 -11.11 -9.38
N LYS A 154 -47.91 -10.62 -8.13
CA LYS A 154 -49.05 -10.77 -7.23
C LYS A 154 -50.32 -10.13 -7.79
N GLU A 155 -50.23 -8.94 -8.37
CA GLU A 155 -51.34 -8.27 -9.04
C GLU A 155 -51.84 -9.06 -10.26
N SER A 156 -50.90 -9.52 -11.11
CA SER A 156 -51.24 -10.34 -12.28
C SER A 156 -51.94 -11.64 -11.91
N VAL A 157 -51.45 -12.33 -10.87
CA VAL A 157 -52.09 -13.54 -10.33
C VAL A 157 -53.49 -13.24 -9.78
N SER A 158 -53.66 -12.13 -9.06
CA SER A 158 -54.97 -11.73 -8.51
C SER A 158 -55.99 -11.43 -9.61
N ASN A 159 -55.56 -10.80 -10.70
CA ASN A 159 -56.42 -10.52 -11.87
C ASN A 159 -56.85 -11.80 -12.59
N LEU A 160 -55.94 -12.78 -12.72
CA LEU A 160 -56.26 -14.10 -13.31
C LEU A 160 -57.23 -14.90 -12.44
N GLN A 161 -57.06 -14.87 -11.12
CA GLN A 161 -57.99 -15.53 -10.19
C GLN A 161 -59.39 -14.90 -10.22
N MET A 162 -59.49 -13.59 -10.44
CA MET A 162 -60.78 -12.91 -10.60
C MET A 162 -61.46 -13.22 -11.94
N SER A 163 -60.71 -13.48 -13.03
CA SER A 163 -61.31 -13.90 -14.31
C SER A 163 -61.87 -15.32 -14.29
N ASP A 164 -61.30 -16.21 -13.47
CA ASP A 164 -61.80 -17.59 -13.33
C ASP A 164 -63.05 -17.69 -12.43
N VAL A 165 -63.42 -16.61 -11.71
CA VAL A 165 -64.59 -16.58 -10.81
C VAL A 165 -65.84 -15.98 -11.48
N PHE A 166 -65.74 -15.47 -12.72
CA PHE A 166 -66.88 -14.89 -13.45
C PHE A 166 -67.18 -15.60 -14.78
N ASP A 167 -67.70 -16.84 -14.70
CA ASP A 167 -68.80 -17.27 -15.56
C ASP A 167 -69.61 -18.40 -14.89
N VAL A 168 -70.57 -18.02 -14.04
CA VAL A 168 -71.55 -18.96 -13.43
C VAL A 168 -72.97 -18.66 -13.92
N SER A 169 -73.12 -18.07 -15.12
CA SER A 169 -74.46 -17.76 -15.65
C SER A 169 -75.10 -18.90 -16.44
N ASN A 170 -74.53 -20.11 -16.47
CA ASN A 170 -75.22 -21.26 -17.06
C ASN A 170 -74.78 -22.63 -16.47
N PRO A 171 -75.54 -23.24 -15.55
CA PRO A 171 -75.17 -24.51 -14.91
C PRO A 171 -75.30 -25.76 -15.80
N ASP A 172 -75.79 -25.66 -17.05
CA ASP A 172 -76.13 -26.82 -17.88
C ASP A 172 -75.07 -27.25 -18.92
N LYS A 173 -73.82 -26.76 -18.83
CA LYS A 173 -72.72 -27.24 -19.69
C LYS A 173 -71.43 -27.48 -18.92
N ILE A 174 -71.44 -28.47 -18.03
CA ILE A 174 -70.20 -29.10 -17.56
C ILE A 174 -69.84 -30.21 -18.56
N GLU A 175 -69.22 -29.83 -19.68
CA GLU A 175 -68.42 -30.80 -20.45
C GLU A 175 -67.06 -30.95 -19.76
N LEU A 176 -66.86 -32.10 -19.13
CA LEU A 176 -65.58 -32.59 -18.66
C LEU A 176 -64.59 -32.68 -19.85
N LYS A 177 -63.79 -31.64 -20.09
CA LYS A 177 -62.52 -31.80 -20.81
C LYS A 177 -61.48 -32.40 -19.87
N LYS A 178 -61.56 -33.72 -19.71
CA LYS A 178 -60.36 -34.54 -19.47
C LYS A 178 -59.53 -34.50 -20.76
N ASN A 179 -58.25 -34.17 -20.63
CA ASN A 179 -57.09 -34.63 -21.42
C ASN A 179 -55.86 -33.95 -20.80
N ASN A 180 -55.18 -34.53 -19.80
CA ASN A 180 -54.18 -35.61 -19.86
C ASN A 180 -52.98 -35.35 -20.81
N SER A 181 -51.78 -35.61 -20.27
CA SER A 181 -50.44 -35.65 -20.89
C SER A 181 -49.83 -34.27 -21.22
N LEU A 182 -48.64 -33.91 -20.72
CA LEU A 182 -47.40 -34.67 -20.87
C LEU A 182 -46.47 -34.56 -19.64
N LEU A 183 -45.89 -35.72 -19.32
CA LEU A 183 -44.75 -35.91 -18.44
C LEU A 183 -43.48 -35.20 -18.95
N ASN A 184 -42.71 -34.68 -17.98
CA ASN A 184 -41.26 -34.43 -17.98
C ASN A 184 -40.45 -35.72 -18.33
N PRO A 185 -39.10 -35.80 -18.48
CA PRO A 185 -37.98 -34.83 -18.68
C PRO A 185 -36.99 -35.24 -19.82
N SER A 186 -35.93 -34.45 -20.09
CA SER A 186 -34.56 -34.85 -20.53
C SER A 186 -33.99 -34.16 -21.79
N SER A 187 -32.87 -33.44 -21.61
CA SER A 187 -31.71 -33.40 -22.52
C SER A 187 -30.47 -33.02 -21.66
N GLN A 188 -29.66 -33.98 -21.19
CA GLN A 188 -28.46 -34.53 -21.86
C GLN A 188 -27.68 -33.45 -22.64
N ASN A 189 -26.66 -32.84 -22.04
CA ASN A 189 -25.25 -33.30 -22.06
C ASN A 189 -24.80 -33.84 -23.42
N ASP A 190 -24.16 -32.98 -24.21
CA ASP A 190 -23.20 -33.38 -25.24
C ASP A 190 -21.89 -32.62 -25.02
N VAL A 191 -20.95 -33.35 -24.42
CA VAL A 191 -19.51 -33.11 -24.47
C VAL A 191 -19.02 -33.76 -25.76
N LYS A 192 -18.38 -32.99 -26.65
CA LYS A 192 -17.51 -33.56 -27.68
C LYS A 192 -16.07 -33.14 -27.42
N GLN A 193 -15.23 -34.15 -27.57
CA GLN A 193 -13.78 -34.23 -27.43
C GLN A 193 -13.04 -33.30 -28.37
#